data_AF-A0A455SEN0-F1
#
_entry.id   AF-A0A455SEN0-F1
#
_cell.length_a   1.000
_cell.length_b   1.000
_cell.length_c   1.000
_cell.angle_alpha   90.00
_cell.angle_beta   90.00
_cell.angle_gamma   90.00
#
_symmetry.space_group_name_H-M   'P 1'
#
loop_
_entity.id
_entity.type
_entity.pdbx_description
1 polymer ?
#
loop_
_entity_poly.entity_id
_entity_poly.type
_entity_poly.pdbx_seq_one_letter_code
_entity_poly.pdbx_strand_id
1 'polypeptide(L)'
;MKLFCPEPSCRAENLPTADICTRCGLPLKAYAQTLDYAARLFNRGLDLVQQHQLEQARECFAALVYWYPHDREARNALAMTCLMLNDLISATEHWQKVHEQAPSDSIANQGLALTTSWQKGPHLMNVLPESMPAQSGKGTRVVIVKKKRKKK
;
A
#
# COMPACT_ATOMS: atom_id res chain seq x y z
N MET A 1 15.55 -0.15 6.40
CA MET A 1 14.91 -1.41 5.96
C MET A 1 15.96 -2.51 5.99
N LYS A 2 15.59 -3.74 6.34
CA LYS A 2 16.45 -4.92 6.37
C LYS A 2 15.90 -5.91 5.35
N LEU A 3 16.78 -6.58 4.59
CA LEU A 3 16.38 -7.61 3.63
C LEU A 3 16.64 -8.98 4.24
N PHE A 4 15.59 -9.77 4.47
CA PHE A 4 15.76 -11.15 4.91
C PHE A 4 15.92 -12.06 3.70
N CYS A 5 16.86 -13.00 3.78
CA CYS A 5 17.05 -14.00 2.74
C CYS A 5 15.73 -14.76 2.51
N PRO A 6 15.24 -14.86 1.26
CA PRO A 6 13.97 -15.54 0.99
C PRO A 6 14.05 -17.05 1.18
N GLU A 7 15.26 -17.63 1.14
CA GLU A 7 15.51 -19.05 1.39
C GLU A 7 15.04 -19.41 2.82
N PRO A 8 14.00 -20.27 2.97
CA PRO A 8 13.39 -20.58 4.26
C PRO A 8 14.36 -21.14 5.30
N SER A 9 15.35 -21.93 4.87
CA SER A 9 16.40 -22.46 5.74
C SER A 9 17.45 -21.41 6.12
N CYS A 10 17.54 -20.31 5.37
CA CYS A 10 18.51 -19.26 5.57
C CYS A 10 17.96 -18.12 6.45
N ARG A 11 17.03 -17.32 5.92
CA ARG A 11 16.49 -16.12 6.60
C ARG A 11 17.53 -15.14 7.17
N ALA A 12 18.79 -15.19 6.72
CA ALA A 12 19.82 -14.27 7.19
C ALA A 12 19.44 -12.81 6.86
N GLU A 13 19.79 -11.90 7.76
CA GLU A 13 19.61 -10.47 7.55
C GLU A 13 20.69 -9.92 6.60
N ASN A 14 20.28 -9.11 5.64
CA ASN A 14 21.14 -8.50 4.64
C ASN A 14 20.83 -7.01 4.47
N LEU A 15 21.81 -6.27 3.96
CA LEU A 15 21.58 -4.91 3.48
C LEU A 15 20.60 -4.93 2.30
N PRO A 16 19.70 -3.94 2.17
CA PRO A 16 18.79 -3.86 1.02
C PRO A 16 19.49 -3.78 -0.35
N THR A 17 20.75 -3.35 -0.36
CA THR A 17 21.59 -3.22 -1.57
C THR A 17 22.49 -4.43 -1.81
N ALA A 18 22.36 -5.51 -1.03
CA ALA A 18 23.18 -6.69 -1.18
C ALA A 18 22.83 -7.42 -2.49
N ASP A 19 23.84 -7.73 -3.30
CA ASP A 19 23.64 -8.54 -4.51
C ASP A 19 23.47 -10.04 -4.19
N ILE A 20 24.08 -10.51 -3.09
CA ILE A 20 24.02 -11.90 -2.61
C ILE A 20 23.78 -11.95 -1.09
N CYS A 21 23.26 -13.07 -0.60
CA CYS A 21 23.07 -13.33 0.82
C CYS A 21 24.42 -13.59 1.51
N THR A 22 24.66 -12.90 2.64
CA THR A 22 25.88 -13.01 3.45
C THR A 22 26.13 -14.41 4.02
N ARG A 23 25.09 -15.25 4.11
CA ARG A 23 25.18 -16.59 4.68
C ARG A 23 25.20 -17.72 3.66
N CYS A 24 24.28 -17.71 2.70
CA CYS A 24 24.13 -18.82 1.74
C CYS A 24 24.51 -18.48 0.30
N GLY A 25 24.95 -17.25 0.02
CA GLY A 25 25.34 -16.82 -1.34
C GLY A 25 24.18 -16.68 -2.33
N LEU A 26 22.93 -16.89 -1.91
CA LEU A 26 21.75 -16.73 -2.77
C LEU A 26 21.72 -15.32 -3.40
N PRO A 27 21.54 -15.17 -4.72
CA PRO A 27 21.35 -13.86 -5.35
C PRO A 27 20.12 -13.15 -4.78
N LEU A 28 20.31 -11.93 -4.26
CA LEU A 28 19.27 -11.13 -3.63
C LEU A 28 18.79 -9.97 -4.50
N LYS A 29 19.55 -9.57 -5.52
CA LYS A 29 19.25 -8.39 -6.34
C LYS A 29 17.83 -8.41 -6.93
N ALA A 30 17.46 -9.50 -7.61
CA ALA A 30 16.13 -9.62 -8.21
C ALA A 30 15.04 -9.62 -7.13
N TYR A 31 15.25 -10.34 -6.02
CA TYR A 31 14.29 -10.37 -4.91
C TYR A 31 14.07 -8.99 -4.28
N ALA A 32 15.14 -8.23 -4.06
CA ALA A 32 15.08 -6.87 -3.55
C ALA A 32 14.33 -5.94 -4.53
N GLN A 33 14.55 -6.09 -5.84
CA GLN A 33 13.84 -5.34 -6.87
C GLN A 33 12.34 -5.62 -6.86
N THR A 34 11.91 -6.88 -6.65
CA THR A 34 10.48 -7.22 -6.57
C THR A 34 9.81 -6.60 -5.36
N LEU A 35 10.48 -6.59 -4.19
CA LEU A 35 9.96 -5.93 -2.98
C LEU A 35 9.86 -4.41 -3.15
N ASP A 36 10.88 -3.81 -3.77
CA ASP A 36 10.89 -2.38 -4.07
C ASP A 36 9.84 -1.99 -5.11
N TYR A 37 9.53 -2.88 -6.06
CA TYR A 37 8.50 -2.66 -7.07
C TYR A 37 7.11 -2.48 -6.45
N ALA A 38 6.76 -3.27 -5.44
CA ALA A 38 5.50 -3.12 -4.73
C ALA A 38 5.37 -1.73 -4.07
N ALA A 39 6.40 -1.28 -3.37
CA ALA A 39 6.43 0.05 -2.75
C ALA A 39 6.36 1.19 -3.78
N ARG A 40 7.06 1.05 -4.91
CA ARG A 40 6.97 2.01 -6.03
C ARG A 40 5.57 2.08 -6.62
N LEU A 41 4.92 0.93 -6.81
CA LEU A 41 3.57 0.87 -7.34
C LEU A 41 2.55 1.48 -6.37
N PHE A 42 2.71 1.25 -5.06
CA PHE A 42 1.85 1.86 -4.05
C PHE A 42 1.99 3.39 -4.04
N ASN A 43 3.23 3.90 -4.02
CA ASN A 43 3.49 5.33 -4.08
C ASN A 43 2.97 5.97 -5.38
N ARG A 44 3.10 5.27 -6.52
CA ARG A 44 2.50 5.72 -7.77
C ARG A 44 0.97 5.83 -7.67
N GLY A 45 0.31 4.86 -7.03
CA GLY A 45 -1.12 4.93 -6.73
C GLY A 45 -1.48 6.17 -5.92
N LEU A 46 -0.72 6.48 -4.86
CA LEU A 46 -0.93 7.69 -4.05
C LEU A 46 -0.75 8.98 -4.87
N ASP A 47 0.30 9.07 -5.67
CA ASP A 47 0.55 10.23 -6.54
C ASP A 47 -0.58 10.43 -7.56
N LEU A 48 -1.13 9.33 -8.08
CA LEU A 48 -2.28 9.34 -9.01
C LEU A 48 -3.56 9.81 -8.32
N VAL A 49 -3.81 9.40 -7.07
CA VAL A 49 -4.93 9.92 -6.26
C VAL A 49 -4.81 11.44 -6.08
N GLN A 50 -3.62 11.93 -5.74
CA GLN A 50 -3.36 13.37 -5.60
C GLN A 50 -3.58 14.15 -6.90
N GLN A 51 -3.38 13.51 -8.05
CA GLN A 51 -3.62 14.07 -9.38
C GLN A 51 -5.06 13.87 -9.87
N HIS A 52 -5.95 13.32 -9.03
CA HIS A 52 -7.32 12.93 -9.38
C HIS A 52 -7.42 11.95 -10.56
N GLN A 53 -6.36 11.17 -10.83
CA GLN A 53 -6.32 10.12 -11.84
C GLN A 53 -6.74 8.78 -11.22
N LEU A 54 -8.00 8.71 -10.78
CA LEU A 54 -8.48 7.69 -9.86
C LEU A 54 -8.57 6.28 -10.46
N GLU A 55 -8.85 6.15 -11.75
CA GLU A 55 -8.90 4.86 -12.45
C GLU A 55 -7.51 4.21 -12.51
N GLN A 56 -6.48 5.00 -12.82
CA GLN A 56 -5.09 4.55 -12.84
C GLN A 56 -4.60 4.22 -11.42
N ALA A 57 -5.03 5.00 -10.41
CA ALA A 57 -4.73 4.70 -9.02
C ALA A 57 -5.35 3.37 -8.60
N ARG A 58 -6.61 3.12 -8.99
CA ARG A 58 -7.31 1.86 -8.74
C ARG A 58 -6.56 0.68 -9.33
N GLU A 59 -6.04 0.80 -10.56
CA GLU A 59 -5.22 -0.25 -11.18
C GLU A 59 -3.94 -0.54 -10.38
N CYS A 60 -3.25 0.50 -9.90
CA CYS A 60 -2.04 0.33 -9.09
C CYS A 60 -2.33 -0.45 -7.79
N PHE A 61 -3.39 -0.08 -7.06
CA PHE A 61 -3.74 -0.75 -5.81
C PHE A 61 -4.35 -2.14 -6.05
N ALA A 62 -5.14 -2.34 -7.11
CA ALA A 62 -5.67 -3.64 -7.49
C ALA A 62 -4.56 -4.65 -7.79
N ALA A 63 -3.51 -4.23 -8.50
CA ALA A 63 -2.34 -5.08 -8.75
C ALA A 63 -1.63 -5.49 -7.44
N LEU A 64 -1.51 -4.58 -6.48
CA LEU A 64 -0.93 -4.88 -5.17
C LEU A 64 -1.79 -5.87 -4.37
N VAL A 65 -3.11 -5.68 -4.34
CA VAL A 65 -4.03 -6.61 -3.69
C VAL A 65 -4.01 -7.99 -4.36
N TYR A 66 -3.80 -8.04 -5.69
CA TYR A 66 -3.65 -9.30 -6.41
C TYR A 66 -2.36 -10.05 -6.03
N TRP A 67 -1.22 -9.37 -5.95
CA TRP A 67 0.06 -10.01 -5.56
C TRP A 67 0.17 -10.28 -4.06
N TYR A 68 -0.43 -9.42 -3.23
CA TYR A 68 -0.37 -9.46 -1.77
C TYR A 68 -1.80 -9.44 -1.19
N PRO A 69 -2.54 -10.55 -1.26
CA PRO A 69 -3.96 -10.58 -0.87
C PRO A 69 -4.24 -10.28 0.60
N HIS A 70 -3.22 -10.36 1.47
CA HIS A 70 -3.29 -10.04 2.89
C HIS A 70 -2.70 -8.67 3.24
N ASP A 71 -2.29 -7.88 2.24
CA ASP A 71 -1.85 -6.50 2.47
C ASP A 71 -3.07 -5.61 2.72
N ARG A 72 -3.28 -5.32 4.01
CA ARG A 72 -4.38 -4.47 4.49
C ARG A 72 -4.24 -3.03 4.02
N GLU A 73 -3.02 -2.53 3.88
CA GLU A 73 -2.77 -1.15 3.48
C GLU A 73 -3.12 -0.95 2.00
N ALA A 74 -2.66 -1.86 1.13
CA ALA A 74 -3.04 -1.88 -0.28
C ALA A 74 -4.56 -2.03 -0.47
N ARG A 75 -5.20 -2.92 0.33
CA ARG A 75 -6.65 -3.14 0.26
C ARG A 75 -7.46 -1.95 0.75
N ASN A 76 -7.01 -1.27 1.81
CA ASN A 76 -7.63 -0.03 2.30
C ASN A 76 -7.49 1.11 1.27
N ALA A 77 -6.33 1.25 0.63
CA ALA A 77 -6.10 2.24 -0.41
C ALA A 77 -6.98 1.98 -1.65
N LEU A 78 -7.14 0.71 -2.06
CA LEU A 78 -8.06 0.31 -3.11
C LEU A 78 -9.51 0.66 -2.77
N ALA A 79 -9.97 0.29 -1.56
CA ALA A 79 -11.33 0.56 -1.11
C ALA A 79 -11.66 2.06 -1.13
N MET A 80 -10.76 2.89 -0.61
CA MET A 80 -10.92 4.35 -0.62
C MET A 80 -10.92 4.90 -2.06
N THR A 81 -10.06 4.39 -2.94
CA THR A 81 -10.04 4.81 -4.35
C THR A 81 -11.35 4.44 -5.06
N CYS A 82 -11.92 3.27 -4.77
CA CYS A 82 -13.26 2.87 -5.23
C CYS A 82 -14.34 3.83 -4.70
N LEU A 83 -14.28 4.22 -3.42
CA LEU A 83 -15.23 5.20 -2.85
C LEU A 83 -15.14 6.54 -3.59
N MET A 84 -13.92 7.04 -3.86
CA MET A 84 -13.72 8.30 -4.60
C MET A 84 -14.23 8.22 -6.05
N LEU A 85 -14.23 7.03 -6.65
CA LEU A 85 -14.84 6.74 -7.95
C LEU A 85 -16.37 6.51 -7.87
N ASN A 86 -16.98 6.73 -6.71
CA ASN A 86 -18.39 6.46 -6.43
C ASN A 86 -18.78 4.97 -6.60
N ASP A 87 -17.81 4.06 -6.55
CA ASP A 87 -18.02 2.62 -6.53
C ASP A 87 -18.13 2.12 -5.09
N LEU A 88 -19.29 2.41 -4.48
CA LEU A 88 -19.61 2.05 -3.10
C LEU A 88 -19.61 0.53 -2.86
N ILE A 89 -19.94 -0.27 -3.87
CA ILE A 89 -20.01 -1.73 -3.77
C ILE A 89 -18.59 -2.27 -3.57
N SER A 90 -17.67 -1.98 -4.51
CA SER A 90 -16.28 -2.44 -4.42
C SER A 90 -15.59 -1.92 -3.16
N ALA A 91 -15.82 -0.64 -2.80
CA ALA A 91 -15.27 -0.06 -1.58
C ALA A 91 -15.68 -0.85 -0.32
N THR A 92 -16.97 -1.15 -0.20
CA THR A 92 -17.53 -1.92 0.93
C THR A 92 -16.95 -3.33 0.99
N GLU A 93 -16.90 -4.04 -0.14
CA GLU A 93 -16.34 -5.40 -0.19
C GLU A 93 -14.87 -5.45 0.24
N HIS A 94 -14.07 -4.47 -0.18
CA HIS A 94 -12.66 -4.42 0.19
C HIS A 94 -12.48 -4.12 1.68
N TRP A 95 -13.24 -3.18 2.26
CA TRP A 95 -13.18 -2.91 3.70
C TRP A 95 -13.73 -4.05 4.55
N GLN A 96 -14.77 -4.77 4.11
CA GLN A 96 -15.25 -5.98 4.79
C GLN A 96 -14.14 -7.03 4.87
N LYS A 97 -13.41 -7.27 3.79
CA LYS A 97 -12.28 -8.20 3.77
C LYS A 97 -11.13 -7.76 4.70
N VAL A 98 -10.87 -6.45 4.82
CA VAL A 98 -9.90 -5.95 5.83
C VAL A 98 -10.41 -6.19 7.23
N HIS A 99 -11.69 -5.90 7.50
CA HIS A 99 -12.32 -6.09 8.80
C HIS A 99 -12.32 -7.56 9.24
N GLU A 100 -12.62 -8.49 8.34
CA GLU A 100 -12.54 -9.94 8.60
C GLU A 100 -11.13 -10.38 9.00
N GLN A 101 -10.10 -9.83 8.36
CA GLN A 101 -8.69 -10.14 8.64
C GLN A 101 -8.17 -9.43 9.90
N ALA A 102 -8.64 -8.21 10.15
CA ALA A 102 -8.20 -7.36 11.24
C ALA A 102 -9.36 -6.48 11.73
N PRO A 103 -10.21 -6.99 12.66
CA PRO A 103 -11.39 -6.25 13.13
C PRO A 103 -11.09 -4.92 13.83
N SER A 104 -9.85 -4.73 14.30
CA SER A 104 -9.37 -3.50 14.93
C SER A 104 -8.81 -2.47 13.94
N ASP A 105 -8.82 -2.74 12.63
CA ASP A 105 -8.34 -1.81 11.61
C ASP A 105 -9.22 -0.56 11.54
N SER A 106 -8.67 0.57 12.01
CA SER A 106 -9.42 1.82 12.11
C SER A 106 -9.88 2.37 10.75
N ILE A 107 -9.11 2.16 9.68
CA ILE A 107 -9.44 2.69 8.35
C ILE A 107 -10.60 1.89 7.77
N ALA A 108 -10.57 0.57 7.87
CA ALA A 108 -11.66 -0.28 7.42
C ALA A 108 -12.96 0.01 8.18
N ASN A 109 -12.89 0.15 9.51
CA ASN A 109 -14.05 0.45 10.34
C ASN A 109 -14.68 1.81 10.00
N GLN A 110 -13.85 2.84 9.74
CA GLN A 110 -14.32 4.15 9.28
C GLN A 110 -14.96 4.06 7.89
N GLY A 111 -14.33 3.34 6.95
CA GLY A 111 -14.85 3.14 5.61
C GLY A 111 -16.23 2.44 5.60
N LEU A 112 -16.40 1.39 6.40
CA LEU A 112 -17.68 0.69 6.55
C LEU A 112 -18.76 1.57 7.20
N ALA A 113 -18.39 2.38 8.21
CA ALA A 113 -19.32 3.32 8.82
C ALA A 113 -19.79 4.37 7.81
N LEU A 114 -18.87 4.87 6.97
CA LEU A 114 -19.20 5.77 5.87
C LEU A 114 -20.19 5.08 4.93
N THR A 115 -19.83 3.94 4.31
CA THR A 115 -20.69 3.29 3.30
C THR A 115 -22.07 2.87 3.83
N THR A 116 -22.16 2.49 5.11
CA THR A 116 -23.44 2.21 5.78
C THR A 116 -24.32 3.47 5.88
N SER A 117 -23.73 4.64 6.10
CA SER A 117 -24.49 5.91 6.11
C SER A 117 -25.02 6.27 4.72
N TRP A 118 -24.26 6.01 3.65
CA TRP A 118 -24.68 6.22 2.26
C TRP A 118 -25.88 5.34 1.87
N GLN A 119 -25.90 4.08 2.33
CA GLN A 119 -27.06 3.18 2.13
C GLN A 119 -28.33 3.66 2.83
N LYS A 120 -28.20 4.44 3.91
CA LYS A 120 -29.33 4.90 4.72
C LYS A 120 -29.87 6.28 4.30
N GLY A 121 -29.27 6.94 3.31
CA GLY A 121 -29.82 8.19 2.77
C GLY A 121 -29.02 8.72 1.56
N PRO A 122 -29.62 8.83 0.36
CA PRO A 122 -28.93 9.32 -0.84
C PRO A 122 -28.63 10.84 -0.86
N HIS A 123 -28.84 11.57 0.25
CA HIS A 123 -28.84 13.04 0.29
C HIS A 123 -27.59 13.72 0.88
N LEU A 124 -26.54 12.99 1.28
CA LEU A 124 -25.33 13.59 1.88
C LEU A 124 -24.17 13.61 0.88
N MET A 125 -24.38 14.27 -0.25
CA MET A 125 -23.50 14.23 -1.43
C MET A 125 -22.26 15.15 -1.34
N ASN A 126 -21.64 15.36 -0.17
CA ASN A 126 -20.55 16.36 -0.07
C ASN A 126 -19.52 16.15 1.05
N VAL A 127 -19.15 14.92 1.39
CA VAL A 127 -17.99 14.69 2.28
C VAL A 127 -17.05 13.66 1.67
N LEU A 128 -16.21 14.12 0.74
CA LEU A 128 -14.94 13.46 0.44
C LEU A 128 -14.01 13.67 1.65
N PRO A 129 -13.41 12.63 2.24
CA PRO A 129 -12.37 12.83 3.23
C PRO A 129 -11.20 13.59 2.58
N GLU A 130 -10.85 14.75 3.11
CA GLU A 130 -9.89 15.73 2.55
C GLU A 130 -8.45 15.23 2.41
N SER A 131 -8.15 14.00 2.83
CA SER A 131 -6.93 13.28 2.48
C SER A 131 -7.02 11.86 2.99
N MET A 132 -6.35 10.94 2.31
CA MET A 132 -6.06 9.63 2.89
C MET A 132 -5.31 9.84 4.22
N PRO A 133 -5.79 9.30 5.35
CA PRO A 133 -5.03 9.36 6.59
C PRO A 133 -3.76 8.53 6.37
N ALA A 134 -2.63 9.22 6.18
CA ALA A 134 -1.31 8.63 6.25
C ALA A 134 -1.03 8.27 7.71
N GLN A 135 -1.57 7.16 8.18
CA GLN A 135 -1.14 6.62 9.46
C GLN A 135 0.25 6.02 9.33
N SER A 136 1.13 6.48 10.21
CA SER A 136 2.53 6.11 10.36
C SER A 136 2.69 4.61 10.68
N GLY A 137 2.59 3.76 9.67
CA GLY A 137 2.73 2.32 9.80
C GLY A 137 4.10 1.82 9.38
N LYS A 138 5.20 2.27 10.00
CA LYS A 138 6.57 1.69 9.81
C LYS A 138 6.96 1.36 8.34
N GLY A 139 6.38 2.03 7.36
CA GLY A 139 6.85 2.06 5.98
C GLY A 139 8.15 2.84 6.01
N THR A 140 9.26 2.21 5.63
CA THR A 140 10.57 2.86 5.69
C THR A 140 10.54 4.09 4.78
N ARG A 141 10.43 5.29 5.36
CA ARG A 141 10.61 6.56 4.65
C ARG A 141 11.99 6.53 4.00
N VAL A 142 12.03 6.48 2.67
CA VAL A 142 13.27 6.65 1.91
C VAL A 142 13.60 8.14 1.91
N VAL A 143 14.39 8.58 2.89
CA VAL A 143 15.03 9.89 2.83
C VAL A 143 16.23 9.77 1.89
N ILE A 144 16.05 10.19 0.65
CA ILE A 144 17.16 10.31 -0.31
C ILE A 144 18.02 11.49 0.13
N VAL A 145 19.08 11.20 0.89
CA VAL A 145 20.12 12.19 1.19
C VAL A 145 20.88 12.46 -0.10
N LYS A 146 20.60 13.59 -0.75
CA LYS A 146 21.42 14.12 -1.86
C LYS A 146 22.84 14.39 -1.34
N LYS A 147 23.75 13.42 -1.50
CA LYS A 147 25.19 13.66 -1.31
C LYS A 147 25.66 14.63 -2.39
N LYS A 148 25.99 15.86 -2.00
CA LYS A 148 26.73 16.83 -2.83
C LYS A 148 28.03 16.15 -3.30
N ARG A 149 28.18 15.95 -4.60
CA ARG A 149 29.47 15.56 -5.22
C ARG A 149 30.48 16.67 -4.93
N LYS A 150 31.52 16.37 -4.13
CA LYS A 150 32.75 17.17 -4.10
C LYS A 150 33.48 16.92 -5.43
N LYS A 151 33.58 17.94 -6.27
CA LYS A 151 34.56 17.98 -7.37
C LYS A 151 35.95 17.98 -6.74
N LYS A 152 36.79 17.03 -7.13
CA LYS A 152 38.25 17.21 -7.14
C LYS A 152 38.63 17.46 -8.59
#